data_AF-A0A8H1LB91-F1
#
_entry.id   AF-A0A8H1LB91-F1
#
_cell.length_a   1.000
_cell.length_b   1.000
_cell.length_c   1.000
_cell.angle_alpha   90.00
_cell.angle_beta   90.00
_cell.angle_gamma   90.00
#
_symmetry.space_group_name_H-M   'P 1'
#
loop_
_entity.id
_entity.type
_entity.pdbx_description
1 polymer ?
#
loop_
_entity_poly.entity_id
_entity_poly.type
_entity_poly.pdbx_seq_one_letter_code
_entity_poly.pdbx_strand_id
1 'polypeptide(L)'
;MPIKAKERPTRTRTKKVSNRPPIRLSKIAPTAIDLRDPANAVITCEDCGTECPITGMQGGSVQKLVPHHTGQAHVQPGIRCRGSNRQILFDITIPEWWQARADAAREAANRRAARQFCKPLPAPAAPVARIHAGVTLETARRAYLAHIEECVLCGTGQHCTRGGVLAHRYVLVRNEEPARRKARTQSTPAARKAQWSERGGETVETANNQCRPRLDGAISDLRGPQVPTEPLRVNPVPTDPRTQQRIQDQLAAAHLTI
;
A
#
# COMPACT_ATOMS: atom_id res chain seq x y z
N MET A 1 10.76 14.61 -48.48
CA MET A 1 10.09 14.46 -47.17
C MET A 1 10.79 13.35 -46.39
N PRO A 2 11.29 13.60 -45.16
CA PRO A 2 11.89 12.53 -44.36
C PRO A 2 10.84 11.45 -44.06
N ILE A 3 11.18 10.19 -44.32
CA ILE A 3 10.32 9.05 -43.95
C ILE A 3 10.19 9.06 -42.44
N LYS A 4 8.96 9.12 -41.93
CA LYS A 4 8.70 9.08 -40.48
C LYS A 4 8.69 7.64 -39.96
N ALA A 5 8.99 7.45 -38.68
CA ALA A 5 8.87 6.16 -38.01
C ALA A 5 7.43 5.66 -38.12
N LYS A 6 7.28 4.39 -38.52
CA LYS A 6 5.96 3.76 -38.65
C LYS A 6 5.54 3.16 -37.33
N GLU A 7 4.23 3.06 -37.13
CA GLU A 7 3.68 2.28 -36.02
C GLU A 7 4.17 0.83 -36.11
N ARG A 8 4.47 0.27 -34.94
CA ARG A 8 5.04 -1.08 -34.82
C ARG A 8 3.91 -2.09 -35.01
N PRO A 9 4.04 -3.06 -35.92
CA PRO A 9 3.07 -4.14 -36.02
C PRO A 9 3.17 -5.02 -34.78
N THR A 10 2.03 -5.50 -34.28
CA THR A 10 1.97 -6.45 -33.16
C THR A 10 2.48 -7.83 -33.58
N ARG A 11 2.18 -8.26 -34.81
CA ARG A 11 2.61 -9.55 -35.38
C ARG A 11 3.04 -9.38 -36.83
N THR A 12 3.98 -10.22 -37.28
CA THR A 12 4.37 -10.28 -38.70
C THR A 12 4.21 -11.67 -39.30
N ARG A 13 3.65 -11.77 -40.51
CA ARG A 13 3.55 -13.05 -41.24
C ARG A 13 4.81 -13.38 -42.04
N THR A 14 5.78 -12.46 -42.12
CA THR A 14 6.98 -12.71 -42.92
C THR A 14 7.76 -13.91 -42.38
N LYS A 15 8.23 -14.80 -43.26
CA LYS A 15 9.17 -15.87 -42.88
C LYS A 15 10.61 -15.35 -42.75
N LYS A 16 10.91 -14.14 -43.26
CA LYS A 16 12.25 -13.56 -43.25
C LYS A 16 12.80 -13.43 -41.83
N VAL A 17 13.97 -14.01 -41.60
CA VAL A 17 14.77 -13.86 -40.38
C VAL A 17 15.99 -13.01 -40.75
N SER A 18 16.45 -12.18 -39.83
CA SER A 18 17.70 -11.42 -40.01
C SER A 18 18.90 -12.37 -39.95
N ASN A 19 19.93 -12.14 -40.78
CA ASN A 19 21.16 -12.94 -40.77
C ASN A 19 22.06 -12.65 -39.55
N ARG A 20 21.66 -11.70 -38.70
CA ARG A 20 22.41 -11.35 -37.48
C ARG A 20 22.33 -12.48 -36.44
N PRO A 21 23.30 -12.58 -35.53
CA PRO A 21 23.29 -13.58 -34.46
C PRO A 21 21.98 -13.52 -33.66
N PRO A 22 21.37 -14.68 -33.34
CA PRO A 22 20.17 -14.73 -32.51
C PRO A 22 20.38 -14.06 -31.15
N ILE A 23 19.33 -13.42 -30.65
CA ILE A 23 19.27 -12.90 -29.30
C ILE A 23 18.97 -14.06 -28.35
N ARG A 24 19.81 -14.26 -27.33
CA ARG A 24 19.55 -15.22 -26.25
C ARG A 24 18.83 -14.51 -25.12
N LEU A 25 17.72 -15.07 -24.64
CA LEU A 25 16.96 -14.45 -23.56
C LEU A 25 17.73 -14.43 -22.23
N SER A 26 18.57 -15.44 -21.97
CA SER A 26 19.46 -15.47 -20.79
C SER A 26 20.43 -14.29 -20.70
N LYS A 27 20.77 -13.67 -21.84
CA LYS A 27 21.74 -12.56 -21.91
C LYS A 27 21.11 -11.20 -21.72
N ILE A 28 19.78 -11.10 -21.78
CA ILE A 28 19.06 -9.85 -21.63
C ILE A 28 18.58 -9.71 -20.19
N ALA A 29 18.59 -8.48 -19.68
CA ALA A 29 18.07 -8.20 -18.36
C ALA A 29 16.60 -8.67 -18.23
N PRO A 30 16.21 -9.40 -17.18
CA PRO A 30 14.83 -9.88 -17.00
C PRO A 30 13.77 -8.77 -16.97
N THR A 31 14.18 -7.53 -16.70
CA THR A 31 13.33 -6.33 -16.74
C THR A 31 13.10 -5.79 -18.15
N ALA A 32 13.98 -6.10 -19.10
CA ALA A 32 13.91 -5.70 -20.50
C ALA A 32 13.14 -6.70 -21.37
N ILE A 33 12.57 -7.74 -20.76
CA ILE A 33 11.70 -8.72 -21.40
C ILE A 33 10.40 -8.76 -20.58
N ASP A 34 9.26 -8.89 -21.25
CA ASP A 34 7.98 -9.23 -20.63
C ASP A 34 7.44 -10.52 -21.24
N LEU A 35 7.48 -11.60 -20.46
CA LEU A 35 6.93 -12.91 -20.82
C LEU A 35 5.68 -13.27 -19.98
N ARG A 36 5.05 -12.31 -19.29
CA ARG A 36 3.86 -12.56 -18.47
C ARG A 36 2.70 -13.14 -19.28
N ASP A 37 2.51 -12.61 -20.48
CA ASP A 37 1.60 -13.14 -21.47
C ASP A 37 2.42 -13.64 -22.68
N PRO A 38 2.64 -14.97 -22.81
CA PRO A 38 3.42 -15.53 -23.90
C PRO A 38 2.87 -15.19 -25.29
N ALA A 39 1.55 -14.96 -25.44
CA ALA A 39 0.96 -14.58 -26.72
C ALA A 39 1.35 -13.16 -27.14
N ASN A 40 1.64 -12.30 -26.15
CA ASN A 40 1.98 -10.89 -26.32
C ASN A 40 3.36 -10.59 -25.73
N ALA A 41 4.31 -11.52 -25.86
CA ALA A 41 5.65 -11.34 -25.33
C ALA A 41 6.35 -10.14 -25.99
N VAL A 42 7.00 -9.30 -25.18
CA VAL A 42 7.69 -8.08 -25.63
C VAL A 42 9.12 -8.09 -25.11
N ILE A 43 10.04 -7.53 -25.89
CA ILE A 43 11.44 -7.41 -25.51
C ILE A 43 12.02 -6.09 -26.01
N THR A 44 12.86 -5.46 -25.19
CA THR A 44 13.57 -4.25 -25.57
C THR A 44 14.68 -4.58 -26.56
N CYS A 45 14.64 -3.96 -27.75
CA CYS A 45 15.66 -4.18 -28.77
C CYS A 45 17.01 -3.58 -28.35
N GLU A 46 18.09 -4.39 -28.35
CA GLU A 46 19.46 -3.95 -28.00
C GLU A 46 19.99 -2.82 -28.90
N ASP A 47 19.58 -2.78 -30.18
CA ASP A 47 20.11 -1.81 -31.15
C ASP A 47 19.46 -0.41 -31.02
N CYS A 48 18.22 -0.32 -30.53
CA CYS A 48 17.46 0.94 -30.57
C CYS A 48 16.64 1.25 -29.31
N GLY A 49 16.62 0.37 -28.31
CA GLY A 49 15.92 0.57 -27.04
C GLY A 49 14.41 0.54 -27.11
N THR A 50 13.81 0.28 -28.28
CA THR A 50 12.34 0.20 -28.40
C THR A 50 11.82 -1.15 -27.93
N GLU A 51 10.69 -1.15 -27.25
CA GLU A 51 9.94 -2.35 -26.88
C GLU A 51 9.33 -3.03 -28.12
N CYS A 52 9.77 -4.24 -28.43
CA CYS A 52 9.42 -4.92 -29.67
C CYS A 52 8.67 -6.22 -29.37
N PRO A 53 7.45 -6.39 -29.89
CA PRO A 53 6.74 -7.65 -29.83
C PRO A 53 7.54 -8.81 -30.43
N ILE A 54 7.40 -9.98 -29.82
CA ILE A 54 7.95 -11.24 -30.30
C ILE A 54 6.86 -11.95 -31.10
N THR A 55 7.14 -12.16 -32.39
CA THR A 55 6.29 -13.00 -33.23
C THR A 55 6.77 -14.45 -33.18
N GLY A 56 5.84 -15.39 -33.39
CA GLY A 56 6.14 -16.82 -33.48
C GLY A 56 5.99 -17.59 -32.17
N MET A 57 5.38 -16.97 -31.17
CA MET A 57 5.05 -17.60 -29.89
C MET A 57 3.90 -18.62 -30.01
N GLN A 58 3.01 -18.43 -30.99
CA GLN A 58 1.85 -19.30 -31.23
C GLN A 58 2.10 -20.17 -32.47
N GLY A 59 2.57 -21.40 -32.26
CA GLY A 59 2.88 -22.37 -33.32
C GLY A 59 4.35 -22.34 -33.74
N GLY A 60 4.89 -23.51 -34.13
CA GLY A 60 6.31 -23.84 -34.33
C GLY A 60 7.10 -23.03 -35.39
N SER A 61 6.67 -21.82 -35.69
CA SER A 61 7.41 -20.80 -36.41
C SER A 61 8.58 -20.25 -35.59
N VAL A 62 9.60 -19.74 -36.29
CA VAL A 62 10.79 -19.14 -35.68
C VAL A 62 10.43 -17.88 -34.91
N GLN A 63 10.78 -17.82 -33.62
CA GLN A 63 10.57 -16.65 -32.78
C GLN A 63 11.51 -15.51 -33.19
N LYS A 64 10.97 -14.31 -33.35
CA LYS A 64 11.75 -13.14 -33.77
C LYS A 64 11.08 -11.82 -33.43
N LEU A 65 11.88 -10.77 -33.41
CA LEU A 65 11.39 -9.39 -33.29
C LEU A 65 10.58 -8.99 -34.51
N VAL A 66 9.44 -8.32 -34.28
CA VAL A 66 8.72 -7.66 -35.36
C VAL A 66 9.59 -6.59 -36.04
N PRO A 67 9.35 -6.31 -37.34
CA PRO A 67 9.94 -5.15 -38.00
C PRO A 67 9.61 -3.86 -37.25
N HIS A 68 10.62 -3.07 -36.93
CA HIS A 68 10.44 -1.80 -36.23
C HIS A 68 11.42 -0.75 -36.77
N HIS A 69 11.04 0.52 -36.59
CA HIS A 69 11.90 1.65 -36.90
C HIS A 69 12.60 2.13 -35.63
N THR A 70 13.71 2.84 -35.81
CA THR A 70 14.34 3.63 -34.75
C THR A 70 13.47 4.85 -34.46
N GLY A 71 13.30 5.18 -33.19
CA GLY A 71 12.58 6.37 -32.76
C GLY A 71 11.06 6.23 -32.63
N GLN A 72 10.44 7.31 -32.16
CA GLN A 72 8.99 7.38 -31.89
C GLN A 72 8.18 7.51 -33.18
N ALA A 73 7.16 6.65 -33.32
CA ALA A 73 6.25 6.62 -34.47
C ALA A 73 5.63 8.00 -34.76
N HIS A 74 5.54 8.36 -36.05
CA HIS A 74 4.98 9.61 -36.57
C HIS A 74 5.71 10.92 -36.17
N VAL A 75 6.68 10.87 -35.26
CA VAL A 75 7.43 12.03 -34.75
C VAL A 75 8.82 12.08 -35.37
N GLN A 76 9.59 11.00 -35.24
CA GLN A 76 11.01 10.97 -35.59
C GLN A 76 11.24 10.38 -36.99
N PRO A 77 12.41 10.66 -37.62
CA PRO A 77 12.80 10.00 -38.86
C PRO A 77 12.88 8.48 -38.66
N GLY A 78 12.16 7.76 -39.50
CA GLY A 78 11.96 6.32 -39.42
C GLY A 78 13.03 5.56 -40.20
N ILE A 79 14.20 5.39 -39.60
CA ILE A 79 15.20 4.46 -40.13
C ILE A 79 14.87 3.08 -39.61
N ARG A 80 14.71 2.09 -40.50
CA ARG A 80 14.44 0.70 -40.10
C ARG A 80 15.58 0.20 -39.21
N CYS A 81 15.23 -0.33 -38.03
CA CYS A 81 16.20 -0.81 -37.08
C CYS A 81 16.90 -2.08 -37.60
N ARG A 82 18.23 -2.15 -37.40
CA ARG A 82 19.06 -3.33 -37.74
C ARG A 82 18.68 -4.58 -36.94
N GLY A 83 17.99 -4.40 -35.81
CA GLY A 83 17.42 -5.47 -34.98
C GLY A 83 16.07 -6.00 -35.47
N SER A 84 15.48 -5.43 -36.53
CA SER A 84 14.24 -5.94 -37.13
C SER A 84 14.37 -7.39 -37.57
N ASN A 85 13.36 -8.23 -37.33
CA ASN A 85 13.35 -9.66 -37.69
C ASN A 85 14.51 -10.47 -37.09
N ARG A 86 15.19 -9.97 -36.05
CA ARG A 86 16.27 -10.71 -35.40
C ARG A 86 15.67 -11.89 -34.64
N GLN A 87 16.25 -13.08 -34.85
CA GLN A 87 15.81 -14.31 -34.21
C GLN A 87 16.00 -14.21 -32.71
N ILE A 88 15.07 -14.82 -31.97
CA ILE A 88 15.14 -14.95 -30.51
C ILE A 88 15.27 -16.44 -30.21
N LEU A 89 16.30 -16.79 -29.44
CA LEU A 89 16.52 -18.11 -28.89
C LEU A 89 16.02 -18.11 -27.44
N PHE A 90 14.98 -18.90 -27.19
CA PHE A 90 14.47 -19.16 -25.85
C PHE A 90 15.36 -20.20 -25.16
N ASP A 91 16.47 -19.73 -24.59
CA ASP A 91 17.42 -20.54 -23.83
C ASP A 91 17.16 -20.55 -22.32
N ILE A 92 16.05 -19.93 -21.89
CA ILE A 92 15.50 -20.00 -20.55
C ILE A 92 14.02 -20.34 -20.63
N THR A 93 13.52 -21.08 -19.64
CA THR A 93 12.09 -21.37 -19.52
C THR A 93 11.32 -20.18 -18.96
N ILE A 94 10.00 -20.13 -19.17
CA ILE A 94 9.14 -19.08 -18.60
C ILE A 94 9.27 -19.06 -17.06
N PRO A 95 9.19 -20.20 -16.33
CA PRO A 95 9.40 -20.21 -14.88
C PRO A 95 10.78 -19.67 -14.45
N GLU A 96 11.85 -20.03 -15.15
CA GLU A 96 13.20 -19.49 -14.89
C GLU A 96 13.24 -17.97 -15.06
N TRP A 97 12.60 -17.44 -16.10
CA TRP A 97 12.49 -15.99 -16.31
C TRP A 97 11.69 -15.31 -15.19
N TRP A 98 10.58 -15.91 -14.74
CA TRP A 98 9.79 -15.39 -13.62
C TRP A 98 10.64 -15.30 -12.35
N GLN A 99 11.42 -16.34 -12.06
CA GLN A 99 12.33 -16.39 -10.93
C GLN A 99 13.43 -15.30 -11.06
N ALA A 100 14.10 -15.23 -12.21
CA ALA A 100 15.14 -14.23 -12.46
C ALA A 100 14.61 -12.79 -12.34
N ARG A 101 13.37 -12.54 -12.76
CA ARG A 101 12.70 -11.26 -12.61
C ARG A 101 12.37 -10.94 -11.15
N ALA A 102 11.87 -11.91 -10.39
CA ALA A 102 11.59 -11.75 -8.97
C ALA A 102 12.89 -11.48 -8.18
N ASP A 103 13.97 -12.18 -8.50
CA ASP A 103 15.29 -11.98 -7.90
C ASP A 103 15.86 -10.59 -8.23
N ALA A 104 15.74 -10.14 -9.47
CA ALA A 104 16.14 -8.79 -9.86
C ALA A 104 15.32 -7.70 -9.12
N ALA A 105 14.01 -7.92 -8.92
CA ALA A 105 13.17 -7.01 -8.17
C ALA A 105 13.56 -6.97 -6.68
N ARG A 106 13.83 -8.12 -6.08
CA ARG A 106 14.31 -8.25 -4.69
C ARG A 106 15.65 -7.55 -4.50
N GLU A 107 16.60 -7.76 -5.41
CA GLU A 107 17.91 -7.10 -5.37
C GLU A 107 17.79 -5.58 -5.53
N ALA A 108 16.92 -5.11 -6.44
CA ALA A 108 16.62 -3.69 -6.57
C ALA A 108 15.99 -3.09 -5.31
N ALA A 109 15.11 -3.84 -4.63
CA ALA A 109 14.52 -3.44 -3.35
C ALA A 109 15.58 -3.39 -2.24
N ASN A 110 16.48 -4.37 -2.16
CA ASN A 110 17.55 -4.41 -1.15
C ASN A 110 18.55 -3.25 -1.31
N ARG A 111 18.91 -2.89 -2.56
CA ARG A 111 19.79 -1.74 -2.83
C ARG A 111 19.16 -0.40 -2.49
N ARG A 112 17.83 -0.29 -2.56
CA ARG A 112 17.13 0.87 -2.00
C ARG A 112 17.08 0.66 -0.50
N ALA A 113 18.12 1.13 0.20
CA ALA A 113 18.10 1.21 1.65
C ALA A 113 16.72 1.74 2.08
N ALA A 114 16.02 0.99 2.93
CA ALA A 114 14.75 1.39 3.53
C ALA A 114 14.94 2.54 4.54
N ARG A 115 15.78 3.52 4.20
CA ARG A 115 15.71 4.86 4.76
C ARG A 115 14.46 5.48 4.18
N GLN A 116 13.32 5.09 4.74
CA GLN A 116 12.18 5.98 4.79
C GLN A 116 12.72 7.26 5.43
N PHE A 117 13.00 8.26 4.61
CA PHE A 117 13.18 9.61 5.09
C PHE A 117 11.81 10.04 5.58
N CYS A 118 11.50 9.68 6.83
CA CYS A 118 10.36 10.25 7.52
C CYS A 118 10.56 11.76 7.43
N LYS A 119 9.61 12.44 6.79
CA LYS A 119 9.55 13.90 6.90
C LYS A 119 9.60 14.21 8.39
N PRO A 120 10.48 15.11 8.85
CA PRO A 120 10.46 15.56 10.22
C PRO A 120 9.03 15.91 10.57
N LEU A 121 8.51 15.33 11.66
CA LEU A 121 7.18 15.70 12.13
C LEU A 121 7.19 17.22 12.31
N PRO A 122 6.22 17.95 11.72
CA PRO A 122 6.15 19.38 11.92
C PRO A 122 6.09 19.66 13.42
N ALA A 123 6.74 20.74 13.87
CA ALA A 123 6.64 21.14 15.26
C ALA A 123 5.16 21.24 15.66
N PRO A 124 4.78 20.77 16.87
CA PRO A 124 3.41 20.87 17.32
C PRO A 124 2.97 22.34 17.23
N ALA A 125 1.79 22.57 16.66
CA ALA A 125 1.24 23.91 16.53
C ALA A 125 1.18 24.58 17.92
N ALA A 126 1.46 25.88 17.97
CA ALA A 126 1.30 26.64 19.21
C ALA A 126 -0.15 26.48 19.71
N PRO A 127 -0.36 26.21 21.02
CA PRO A 127 -1.70 26.05 21.55
C PRO A 127 -2.48 27.36 21.40
N VAL A 128 -3.60 27.30 20.67
CA VAL A 128 -4.47 28.45 20.39
C VAL A 128 -5.12 28.99 21.67
N ALA A 129 -5.26 28.14 22.69
CA ALA A 129 -5.73 28.52 24.02
C ALA A 129 -4.96 27.75 25.10
N ARG A 130 -4.60 28.45 26.17
CA ARG A 130 -4.12 27.84 27.42
C ARG A 130 -5.32 27.71 28.34
N ILE A 131 -5.75 26.48 28.63
CA ILE A 131 -6.72 26.23 29.69
C ILE A 131 -5.99 26.52 31.01
N HIS A 132 -6.27 27.66 31.63
CA HIS A 132 -5.78 27.93 32.97
C HIS A 132 -6.36 26.87 33.90
N ALA A 133 -5.50 26.28 34.75
CA ALA A 133 -5.96 25.39 35.80
C ALA A 133 -7.02 26.13 36.61
N GLY A 134 -8.27 25.67 36.53
CA GLY A 134 -9.38 26.30 37.24
C GLY A 134 -9.11 26.33 38.74
N VAL A 135 -9.73 27.28 39.45
CA VAL A 135 -9.62 27.35 40.91
C VAL A 135 -10.06 26.02 41.51
N THR A 136 -9.19 25.46 42.34
CA THR A 136 -9.44 24.21 43.06
C THR A 136 -10.26 24.50 44.31
N LEU A 137 -10.99 23.49 44.81
CA LEU A 137 -11.74 23.64 46.06
C LEU A 137 -10.84 24.08 47.22
N GLU A 138 -9.63 23.55 47.30
CA GLU A 138 -8.66 23.88 48.35
C GLU A 138 -8.20 25.34 48.27
N THR A 139 -7.87 25.82 47.07
CA THR A 139 -7.46 27.22 46.87
C THR A 139 -8.60 28.19 47.14
N ALA A 140 -9.84 27.86 46.74
CA ALA A 140 -11.01 28.65 47.06
C ALA A 140 -11.29 28.69 48.58
N ARG A 141 -11.17 27.54 49.27
CA ARG A 141 -11.33 27.46 50.73
C ARG A 141 -10.28 28.30 51.45
N ARG A 142 -9.00 28.15 51.08
CA ARG A 142 -7.89 28.88 51.70
C ARG A 142 -8.05 30.38 51.53
N ALA A 143 -8.40 30.84 50.32
CA ALA A 143 -8.63 32.25 50.05
C ALA A 143 -9.78 32.84 50.88
N TYR A 144 -10.86 32.06 51.08
CA TYR A 144 -11.98 32.48 51.93
C TYR A 144 -11.59 32.55 53.40
N LEU A 145 -10.90 31.54 53.94
CA LEU A 145 -10.47 31.51 55.34
C LEU A 145 -9.45 32.61 55.66
N ALA A 146 -8.44 32.80 54.81
CA ALA A 146 -7.45 33.87 54.97
C ALA A 146 -8.12 35.25 55.04
N HIS A 147 -9.18 35.46 54.24
CA HIS A 147 -9.93 36.71 54.29
C HIS A 147 -10.70 36.90 55.61
N ILE A 148 -11.27 35.83 56.18
CA ILE A 148 -11.95 35.92 57.48
C ILE A 148 -10.95 36.28 58.58
N GLU A 149 -9.74 35.70 58.54
CA GLU A 149 -8.68 35.97 59.52
C GLU A 149 -8.19 37.42 59.46
N GLU A 150 -8.09 38.00 58.26
CA GLU A 150 -7.55 39.36 58.05
C GLU A 150 -8.62 40.47 58.16
N CYS A 151 -9.91 40.16 57.95
CA CYS A 151 -10.97 41.17 57.86
C CYS A 151 -11.80 41.25 59.14
N VAL A 152 -11.68 42.38 59.85
CA VAL A 152 -12.40 42.64 61.11
C VAL A 152 -13.93 42.48 60.97
N LEU A 153 -14.52 42.96 59.86
CA LEU A 153 -15.96 42.82 59.61
C LEU A 153 -16.39 41.36 59.43
N CYS A 154 -15.58 40.57 58.71
CA CYS A 154 -15.87 39.16 58.46
C CYS A 154 -15.62 38.28 59.69
N GLY A 155 -14.63 38.64 60.52
CA GLY A 155 -14.33 37.94 61.78
C GLY A 155 -15.40 38.12 62.85
N THR A 156 -16.16 39.22 62.84
CA THR A 156 -17.28 39.48 63.77
C THR A 156 -18.63 38.93 63.31
N GLY A 157 -18.67 38.21 62.18
CA GLY A 157 -19.88 37.59 61.64
C GLY A 157 -20.68 38.47 60.67
N GLN A 158 -20.22 39.68 60.34
CA GLN A 158 -20.75 40.44 59.20
C GLN A 158 -20.06 40.02 57.89
N HIS A 159 -20.56 40.46 56.73
CA HIS A 159 -19.94 40.13 55.44
C HIS A 159 -19.58 41.41 54.69
N CYS A 160 -18.29 41.60 54.40
CA CYS A 160 -17.89 42.62 53.42
C CYS A 160 -18.08 42.08 51.99
N THR A 161 -18.17 42.99 51.01
CA THR A 161 -18.39 42.63 49.59
C THR A 161 -17.36 41.60 49.08
N ARG A 162 -16.08 41.77 49.44
CA ARG A 162 -15.00 40.84 49.07
C ARG A 162 -15.20 39.46 49.71
N GLY A 163 -15.58 39.42 50.98
CA GLY A 163 -15.91 38.18 51.70
C GLY A 163 -17.08 37.44 51.06
N GLY A 164 -18.14 38.17 50.67
CA GLY A 164 -19.29 37.60 49.95
C GLY A 164 -18.90 36.98 48.61
N VAL A 165 -18.04 37.64 47.82
CA VAL A 165 -17.53 37.10 46.55
C VAL A 165 -16.69 35.83 46.77
N LEU A 166 -15.82 35.80 47.79
CA LEU A 166 -15.01 34.62 48.11
C LEU A 166 -15.86 33.46 48.62
N ALA A 167 -16.84 33.73 49.47
CA ALA A 167 -17.80 32.72 49.95
C ALA A 167 -18.59 32.11 48.80
N HIS A 168 -19.14 32.95 47.91
CA HIS A 168 -19.88 32.50 46.73
C HIS A 168 -18.99 31.63 45.82
N ARG A 169 -17.74 32.06 45.57
CA ARG A 169 -16.78 31.28 44.77
C ARG A 169 -16.46 29.93 45.40
N TYR A 170 -16.29 29.87 46.72
CA TYR A 170 -16.05 28.62 47.44
C TYR A 170 -17.25 27.67 47.31
N VAL A 171 -18.48 28.17 47.47
CA VAL A 171 -19.72 27.38 47.33
C VAL A 171 -19.87 26.84 45.91
N LEU A 172 -19.65 27.66 44.89
CA LEU A 172 -19.70 27.21 43.49
C LEU A 172 -18.71 26.07 43.22
N VAL A 173 -17.44 26.26 43.58
CA VAL A 173 -16.41 25.22 43.36
C VAL A 173 -16.72 23.96 44.17
N ARG A 174 -17.24 24.09 45.40
CA ARG A 174 -17.65 22.95 46.22
C ARG A 174 -18.78 22.14 45.57
N ASN A 175 -19.77 22.81 44.98
CA ASN A 175 -20.89 22.16 44.30
C ASN A 175 -20.46 21.50 42.99
N GLU A 176 -19.46 22.05 42.29
CA GLU A 176 -18.91 21.48 41.05
C GLU A 176 -17.94 20.31 41.27
N GLU A 177 -17.27 20.23 42.42
CA GLU A 177 -16.24 19.21 42.68
C GLU A 177 -16.72 17.75 42.50
N PRO A 178 -17.93 17.34 42.93
CA PRO A 178 -18.43 16.00 42.64
C PRO A 178 -18.46 15.67 41.14
N ALA A 179 -18.87 16.63 40.31
CA ALA A 179 -18.87 16.47 38.86
C ALA A 179 -17.44 16.42 38.29
N ARG A 180 -16.53 17.28 38.79
CA ARG A 180 -15.11 17.28 38.41
C ARG A 180 -14.43 15.95 38.76
N ARG A 181 -14.73 15.37 39.93
CA ARG A 181 -14.23 14.06 40.35
C ARG A 181 -14.71 12.95 39.44
N LYS A 182 -16.02 12.90 39.13
CA LYS A 182 -16.58 11.94 38.16
C LYS A 182 -15.90 12.06 36.79
N ALA A 183 -15.72 13.28 36.29
CA ALA A 183 -15.04 13.53 35.01
C ALA A 183 -13.57 13.06 35.03
N ARG A 184 -12.84 13.29 36.13
CA ARG A 184 -11.47 12.78 36.29
C ARG A 184 -11.42 11.26 36.23
N THR A 185 -12.29 10.57 36.97
CA THR A 185 -12.37 9.11 36.95
C THR A 185 -12.68 8.57 35.55
N GLN A 186 -13.62 9.19 34.83
CA GLN A 186 -13.96 8.83 33.45
C GLN A 186 -12.82 9.10 32.45
N SER A 187 -11.99 10.11 32.71
CA SER A 187 -10.84 10.46 31.86
C SER A 187 -9.60 9.57 32.08
N THR A 188 -9.62 8.68 33.08
CA THR A 188 -8.50 7.75 33.31
C THR A 188 -8.28 6.84 32.09
N PRO A 189 -7.03 6.44 31.78
CA PRO A 189 -6.76 5.56 30.65
C PRO A 189 -7.56 4.24 30.71
N ALA A 190 -7.76 3.68 31.89
CA ALA A 190 -8.56 2.47 32.10
C ALA A 190 -10.05 2.68 31.81
N ALA A 191 -10.65 3.77 32.32
CA ALA A 191 -12.04 4.10 32.04
C ALA A 191 -12.27 4.45 30.57
N ARG A 192 -11.33 5.18 29.94
CA ARG A 192 -11.36 5.39 28.48
C ARG A 192 -11.28 4.06 27.74
N LYS A 193 -10.34 3.18 28.08
CA LYS A 193 -10.23 1.87 27.42
C LYS A 193 -11.52 1.05 27.54
N ALA A 194 -12.14 1.02 28.73
CA ALA A 194 -13.41 0.34 28.97
C ALA A 194 -14.57 0.97 28.15
N GLN A 195 -14.66 2.31 28.15
CA GLN A 195 -15.65 3.03 27.34
C GLN A 195 -15.48 2.76 25.84
N TRP A 196 -14.24 2.70 25.36
CA TRP A 196 -13.93 2.37 23.97
C TRP A 196 -14.17 0.89 23.65
N SER A 197 -14.09 -0.03 24.61
CA SER A 197 -14.51 -1.42 24.39
C SER A 197 -16.03 -1.61 24.41
N GLU A 198 -16.76 -0.82 25.20
CA GLU A 198 -18.23 -0.85 25.24
C GLU A 198 -18.86 -0.19 24.02
N ARG A 199 -18.26 0.90 23.53
CA ARG A 199 -18.74 1.66 22.37
C ARG A 199 -17.99 1.32 21.07
N GLY A 200 -16.90 0.58 21.16
CA GLY A 200 -16.13 0.13 20.00
C GLY A 200 -16.85 -0.99 19.27
N GLY A 201 -17.06 -0.82 17.97
CA GLY A 201 -17.78 -1.78 17.14
C GLY A 201 -18.82 -1.09 16.26
N GLU A 202 -19.98 -1.72 16.12
CA GLU A 202 -21.05 -1.40 15.15
C GLU A 202 -21.57 0.05 15.27
N THR A 203 -21.57 0.66 16.46
CA THR A 203 -22.03 2.04 16.65
C THR A 203 -21.05 3.09 16.12
N VAL A 204 -19.74 2.90 16.37
CA VAL A 204 -18.68 3.74 15.78
C VAL A 204 -18.60 3.52 14.27
N GLU A 205 -18.74 2.27 13.83
CA GLU A 205 -18.81 1.91 12.41
C GLU A 205 -20.02 2.58 11.73
N THR A 206 -21.21 2.53 12.34
CA THR A 206 -22.43 3.17 11.83
C THR A 206 -22.29 4.69 11.74
N ALA A 207 -21.77 5.34 12.79
CA ALA A 207 -21.54 6.78 12.77
C ALA A 207 -20.52 7.21 11.70
N ASN A 208 -19.44 6.43 11.54
CA ASN A 208 -18.46 6.70 10.50
C ASN A 208 -19.02 6.47 9.09
N ASN A 209 -19.85 5.44 8.93
CA ASN A 209 -20.56 5.15 7.68
C ASN A 209 -21.58 6.24 7.31
N GLN A 210 -22.17 6.94 8.29
CA GLN A 210 -23.08 8.06 8.05
C GLN A 210 -22.38 9.35 7.61
N CYS A 211 -21.11 9.54 7.99
CA CYS A 211 -20.35 10.76 7.65
C CYS A 211 -19.92 10.84 6.16
N ARG A 212 -20.11 9.77 5.38
CA ARG A 212 -19.79 9.74 3.95
C ARG A 212 -20.89 9.05 3.15
N PRO A 213 -21.44 9.66 2.09
CA PRO A 213 -22.31 8.95 1.18
C PRO A 213 -21.54 7.78 0.54
N ARG A 214 -21.95 6.55 0.85
CA ARG A 214 -21.44 5.34 0.22
C ARG A 214 -22.27 5.03 -1.03
N LEU A 215 -21.60 4.53 -2.06
CA LEU A 215 -22.27 3.95 -3.23
C LEU A 215 -22.98 2.65 -2.80
N ASP A 216 -24.16 2.38 -3.38
CA ASP A 216 -24.89 1.15 -3.11
C ASP A 216 -24.01 -0.09 -3.40
N GLY A 217 -23.91 -0.98 -2.40
CA GLY A 217 -23.06 -2.18 -2.46
C GLY A 217 -21.62 -2.00 -1.97
N ALA A 218 -21.23 -0.82 -1.49
CA ALA A 218 -19.90 -0.62 -0.89
C ALA A 218 -19.79 -1.34 0.47
N ILE A 219 -18.83 -2.25 0.58
CA ILE A 219 -18.48 -2.96 1.82
C ILE A 219 -17.87 -1.96 2.81
N SER A 220 -18.16 -2.12 4.10
CA SER A 220 -17.54 -1.33 5.16
C SER A 220 -16.03 -1.55 5.20
N ASP A 221 -15.24 -0.48 5.25
CA ASP A 221 -13.77 -0.58 5.36
C ASP A 221 -13.33 -1.23 6.69
N LEU A 222 -14.24 -1.31 7.67
CA LEU A 222 -14.01 -1.92 8.98
C LEU A 222 -14.37 -3.41 8.99
N ARG A 223 -15.17 -3.88 8.03
CA ARG A 223 -15.47 -5.29 7.79
C ARG A 223 -15.06 -5.66 6.39
N GLY A 224 -13.75 -5.76 6.18
CA GLY A 224 -13.22 -6.41 4.98
C GLY A 224 -13.81 -7.82 4.82
N PRO A 225 -13.78 -8.40 3.60
CA PRO A 225 -14.20 -9.78 3.41
C PRO A 225 -13.51 -10.65 4.46
N GLN A 226 -14.28 -11.54 5.13
CA GLN A 226 -13.72 -12.47 6.10
C GLN A 226 -12.73 -13.38 5.38
N VAL A 227 -11.46 -12.99 5.41
CA VAL A 227 -10.38 -13.80 4.88
C VAL A 227 -10.16 -14.91 5.90
N PRO A 228 -10.27 -16.19 5.53
CA PRO A 228 -9.94 -17.28 6.44
C PRO A 228 -8.53 -17.05 6.98
N THR A 229 -8.42 -16.80 8.28
CA THR A 229 -7.14 -16.56 8.96
C THR A 229 -6.37 -17.85 9.18
N GLU A 230 -7.06 -18.99 9.10
CA GLU A 230 -6.42 -20.30 9.11
C GLU A 230 -5.95 -20.66 7.69
N PRO A 231 -4.69 -21.11 7.54
CA PRO A 231 -4.22 -21.61 6.27
C PRO A 231 -5.09 -22.80 5.83
N LEU A 232 -5.70 -22.68 4.66
CA LEU A 232 -6.39 -23.79 4.00
C LEU A 232 -5.40 -24.97 3.88
N ARG A 233 -5.58 -25.98 4.72
CA ARG A 233 -4.93 -27.28 4.53
C ARG A 233 -5.59 -27.93 3.31
N VAL A 234 -4.99 -27.70 2.16
CA VAL A 234 -5.32 -28.46 0.96
C VAL A 234 -4.83 -29.89 1.22
N ASN A 235 -5.75 -30.80 1.52
CA ASN A 235 -5.41 -32.21 1.59
C ASN A 235 -4.91 -32.62 0.20
N PRO A 236 -3.70 -33.19 0.07
CA PRO A 236 -3.25 -33.70 -1.21
C PRO A 236 -4.26 -34.76 -1.67
N VAL A 237 -4.81 -34.55 -2.87
CA VAL A 237 -5.63 -35.56 -3.54
C VAL A 237 -4.80 -36.85 -3.59
N PRO A 238 -5.31 -38.00 -3.15
CA PRO A 238 -4.58 -39.25 -3.28
C PRO A 238 -4.45 -39.55 -4.78
N THR A 239 -3.30 -39.25 -5.34
CA THR A 239 -2.95 -39.72 -6.68
C THR A 239 -2.72 -41.21 -6.58
N ASP A 240 -3.65 -41.99 -7.12
CA ASP A 240 -3.48 -43.43 -7.33
C ASP A 240 -2.09 -43.69 -7.94
N PRO A 241 -1.24 -44.52 -7.32
CA PRO A 241 0.12 -44.79 -7.81
C PRO A 241 0.12 -45.30 -9.26
N ARG A 242 -0.97 -45.94 -9.73
CA ARG A 242 -1.12 -46.35 -11.13
C ARG A 242 -1.28 -45.16 -12.09
N THR A 243 -1.83 -44.06 -11.60
CA THR A 243 -1.98 -42.81 -12.37
C THR A 243 -0.65 -42.08 -12.48
N GLN A 244 0.17 -42.08 -11.41
CA GLN A 244 1.53 -41.55 -11.46
C GLN A 244 2.44 -42.36 -12.39
N GLN A 245 2.34 -43.70 -12.35
CA GLN A 245 3.11 -44.56 -13.24
C GLN A 245 2.73 -44.33 -14.72
N ARG A 246 1.43 -44.20 -15.04
CA ARG A 246 0.96 -43.89 -16.40
C ARG A 246 1.49 -42.55 -16.92
N ILE A 247 1.56 -41.54 -16.06
CA ILE A 247 2.10 -40.22 -16.44
C ILE A 247 3.61 -40.32 -16.70
N GLN A 248 4.35 -41.07 -15.89
CA GLN A 248 5.78 -41.32 -16.11
C GLN A 248 6.04 -42.12 -17.40
N ASP A 249 5.25 -43.16 -17.67
CA ASP A 249 5.39 -43.96 -18.89
C ASP A 249 5.07 -43.14 -20.15
N GLN A 250 4.06 -42.25 -20.09
CA GLN A 250 3.74 -41.33 -21.18
C GLN A 250 4.85 -40.30 -21.44
N LEU A 251 5.48 -39.78 -20.38
CA LEU A 251 6.61 -38.86 -20.51
C LEU A 251 7.85 -39.59 -21.06
N ALA A 252 8.13 -40.82 -20.62
CA ALA A 252 9.25 -41.60 -21.12
C ALA A 252 9.09 -41.98 -22.61
N ALA A 253 7.86 -42.32 -23.05
CA ALA A 253 7.57 -42.61 -24.45
C ALA A 253 7.76 -41.38 -25.36
N ALA A 254 7.44 -40.17 -24.85
CA ALA A 254 7.64 -38.93 -25.60
C ALA A 254 9.11 -38.54 -25.81
N HIS A 255 10.04 -39.09 -25.01
CA HIS A 255 11.48 -38.83 -25.12
C HIS A 255 12.21 -39.76 -26.10
N LEU A 256 11.57 -40.80 -26.63
CA LEU A 256 12.18 -41.78 -27.55
C LEU A 256 11.78 -41.59 -29.03
N THR A 257 11.13 -40.47 -29.38
CA THR A 257 10.71 -40.16 -30.76
C THR A 257 11.37 -38.89 -31.30
N ILE A 258 12.68 -38.73 -31.09
CA ILE A 258 13.53 -37.76 -31.80
C ILE A 258 14.75 -38.50 -32.35
#